data_AF-A0A419K2Q8-F1
#
_entry.id   AF-A0A419K2Q8-F1
#
_cell.length_a   1.000
_cell.length_b   1.000
_cell.length_c   1.000
_cell.angle_alpha   90.00
_cell.angle_beta   90.00
_cell.angle_gamma   90.00
#
_symmetry.space_group_name_H-M   'P 1'
#
loop_
_entity.id
_entity.type
_entity.pdbx_description
1 polymer ?
#
loop_
_entity_poly.entity_id
_entity_poly.type
_entity_poly.pdbx_seq_one_letter_code
_entity_poly.pdbx_strand_id
1 'polypeptide(L)'
;MKVMSGIFTALGKKTLGLALIFNSLISLTSALRILSGFYAARPWWRPFSPYLLDGSLFWAVIPASILNIAPARVLGRVKIRRFLFHHYVYGLFVTLVSTASVHLSMAIPSSQSPLRLSYGRLNGLTPYVETFFIYGGLTLLLDDISDISPRVKSFLRWLGEIAERFCKPIRASHALCSLASIYISLSIGLWFCRNRWVDLWSLDAMSYIVLMASILVTGIFGLRASLKGTALSV
;
A
#
# COMPACT_ATOMS: atom_id res chain seq x y z
N MET A 1 -29.14 21.68 -2.19
CA MET A 1 -27.95 21.37 -3.04
C MET A 1 -26.60 21.60 -2.34
N LYS A 2 -26.29 22.76 -1.73
CA LYS A 2 -24.98 23.01 -1.06
C LYS A 2 -24.63 22.00 0.06
N VAL A 3 -25.60 21.61 0.89
CA VAL A 3 -25.38 20.63 1.98
C VAL A 3 -25.01 19.24 1.44
N MET A 4 -25.68 18.80 0.36
CA MET A 4 -25.43 17.50 -0.28
C MET A 4 -24.05 17.46 -0.94
N SER A 5 -23.62 18.56 -1.58
CA SER A 5 -22.28 18.73 -2.13
C SER A 5 -21.17 18.66 -1.07
N GLY A 6 -21.43 19.18 0.14
CA GLY A 6 -20.50 19.08 1.27
C GLY A 6 -20.29 17.65 1.77
N ILE A 7 -21.36 16.85 1.84
CA ILE A 7 -21.30 15.44 2.26
C ILE A 7 -20.53 14.60 1.25
N PHE A 8 -20.83 14.74 -0.05
CA PHE A 8 -20.10 14.02 -1.11
C PHE A 8 -18.61 14.38 -1.14
N THR A 9 -18.26 15.66 -0.92
CA THR A 9 -16.87 16.09 -0.84
C THR A 9 -16.16 15.48 0.37
N ALA A 10 -16.84 15.40 1.52
CA ALA A 10 -16.29 14.79 2.72
C ALA A 10 -16.05 13.28 2.53
N LEU A 11 -17.03 12.58 1.96
CA LEU A 11 -16.90 11.16 1.62
C LEU A 11 -15.77 10.92 0.61
N GLY A 12 -15.69 11.71 -0.46
CA GLY A 12 -14.62 11.60 -1.45
C GLY A 12 -13.23 11.80 -0.85
N LYS A 13 -13.05 12.77 0.05
CA LYS A 13 -11.79 12.95 0.78
C LYS A 13 -11.46 11.75 1.67
N LYS A 14 -12.45 11.22 2.40
CA LYS A 14 -12.26 10.05 3.26
C LYS A 14 -11.84 8.82 2.45
N THR A 15 -12.57 8.53 1.37
CA THR A 15 -12.29 7.40 0.48
C THR A 15 -10.93 7.55 -0.17
N LEU A 16 -10.56 8.76 -0.63
CA LEU A 16 -9.24 9.02 -1.20
C LEU A 16 -8.12 8.81 -0.17
N GLY A 17 -8.28 9.28 1.07
CA GLY A 17 -7.30 9.07 2.14
C GLY A 17 -7.08 7.57 2.42
N LEU A 18 -8.16 6.81 2.55
CA LEU A 18 -8.11 5.36 2.73
C LEU A 18 -7.46 4.67 1.52
N ALA A 19 -7.83 5.03 0.29
CA ALA A 19 -7.26 4.48 -0.92
C ALA A 19 -5.74 4.73 -1.02
N LEU A 20 -5.26 5.90 -0.58
CA LEU A 20 -3.84 6.22 -0.56
C LEU A 20 -3.06 5.45 0.52
N ILE A 21 -3.65 5.23 1.71
CA ILE A 21 -3.06 4.36 2.73
C ILE A 21 -2.98 2.91 2.20
N PHE A 22 -4.07 2.41 1.63
CA PHE A 22 -4.14 1.09 1.01
C PHE A 22 -3.09 0.92 -0.10
N ASN A 23 -2.97 1.90 -0.99
CA ASN A 23 -1.96 1.91 -2.05
C ASN A 23 -0.52 1.92 -1.50
N SER A 24 -0.30 2.64 -0.40
CA SER A 24 1.00 2.67 0.28
C SER A 24 1.35 1.30 0.85
N LEU A 25 0.38 0.57 1.42
CA LEU A 25 0.58 -0.81 1.87
C LEU A 25 0.90 -1.76 0.71
N ILE A 26 0.18 -1.67 -0.41
CA ILE A 26 0.47 -2.48 -1.61
C ILE A 26 1.89 -2.22 -2.12
N SER A 27 2.28 -0.95 -2.20
CA SER A 27 3.61 -0.55 -2.69
C SER A 27 4.72 -1.06 -1.77
N LEU A 28 4.53 -0.92 -0.46
CA LEU A 28 5.44 -1.40 0.57
C LEU A 28 5.65 -2.90 0.49
N THR A 29 4.57 -3.69 0.51
CA THR A 29 4.67 -5.15 0.51
C THR A 29 5.18 -5.69 -0.82
N SER A 30 4.80 -5.08 -1.93
CA SER A 30 5.31 -5.45 -3.26
C SER A 30 6.81 -5.19 -3.38
N ALA A 31 7.29 -4.05 -2.89
CA ALA A 31 8.72 -3.74 -2.85
C ALA A 31 9.49 -4.75 -1.98
N LEU A 32 8.98 -5.07 -0.79
CA LEU A 32 9.57 -6.08 0.09
C LEU A 32 9.63 -7.46 -0.58
N ARG A 33 8.57 -7.86 -1.29
CA ARG A 33 8.53 -9.15 -2.00
C ARG A 33 9.54 -9.20 -3.16
N ILE A 34 9.66 -8.12 -3.93
CA ILE A 34 10.65 -8.04 -5.02
C ILE A 34 12.07 -8.05 -4.45
N LEU A 35 12.35 -7.29 -3.38
CA LEU A 35 13.65 -7.29 -2.71
C LEU A 35 13.97 -8.67 -2.12
N SER A 36 13.00 -9.33 -1.50
CA SER A 36 13.17 -10.69 -0.99
C SER A 36 13.56 -11.66 -2.10
N GLY A 37 12.86 -11.62 -3.23
CA GLY A 37 13.25 -12.42 -4.40
C GLY A 37 14.62 -12.01 -4.95
N PHE A 38 14.96 -10.72 -4.96
CA PHE A 38 16.20 -10.18 -5.52
C PHE A 38 17.42 -10.63 -4.71
N TYR A 39 17.32 -10.62 -3.38
CA TYR A 39 18.38 -11.10 -2.51
C TYR A 39 18.40 -12.63 -2.35
N ALA A 40 17.26 -13.31 -2.52
CA ALA A 40 17.20 -14.77 -2.49
C ALA A 40 17.70 -15.39 -3.80
N ALA A 41 17.44 -14.74 -4.94
CA ALA A 41 18.01 -15.11 -6.21
C ALA A 41 19.49 -14.71 -6.22
N ARG A 42 20.37 -15.71 -6.36
CA ARG A 42 21.80 -15.53 -6.70
C ARG A 42 21.98 -14.47 -7.82
N PRO A 43 23.15 -13.82 -8.01
CA PRO A 43 23.38 -12.50 -8.68
C PRO A 43 22.87 -12.31 -10.14
N TRP A 44 22.13 -13.26 -10.69
CA TRP A 44 21.62 -13.35 -12.04
C TRP A 44 20.25 -12.68 -12.21
N TRP A 45 19.43 -12.56 -11.16
CA TRP A 45 18.11 -11.96 -11.31
C TRP A 45 18.20 -10.44 -11.36
N ARG A 46 17.97 -9.88 -12.56
CA ARG A 46 17.93 -8.44 -12.80
C ARG A 46 16.50 -8.02 -13.13
N PRO A 47 15.66 -7.72 -12.11
CA PRO A 47 14.26 -7.41 -12.33
C PRO A 47 14.11 -6.17 -13.22
N PHE A 48 13.23 -6.26 -14.23
CA PHE A 48 12.89 -5.15 -15.14
C PHE A 48 14.05 -4.57 -15.98
N SER A 49 15.15 -5.33 -16.14
CA SER A 49 16.25 -4.98 -17.04
C SER A 49 15.79 -4.93 -18.52
N PRO A 50 16.35 -4.04 -19.36
CA PRO A 50 17.43 -3.08 -19.07
C PRO A 50 16.93 -1.71 -18.57
N TYR A 51 15.64 -1.54 -18.32
CA TYR A 51 15.05 -0.23 -17.99
C TYR A 51 15.31 0.16 -16.54
N LEU A 52 15.24 -0.81 -15.63
CA LEU A 52 15.66 -0.65 -14.24
C LEU A 52 17.16 -0.98 -14.11
N LEU A 53 17.93 -0.05 -13.58
CA LEU A 53 19.38 -0.21 -13.39
C LEU A 53 19.72 -1.39 -12.46
N ASP A 54 19.05 -1.47 -11.32
CA ASP A 54 19.28 -2.51 -10.32
C ASP A 54 18.04 -2.78 -9.46
N GLY A 55 17.86 -4.03 -9.03
CA GLY A 55 16.73 -4.45 -8.19
C GLY A 55 16.74 -3.84 -6.79
N SER A 56 17.91 -3.47 -6.26
CA SER A 56 18.04 -2.81 -4.96
C SER A 56 17.37 -1.43 -4.89
N LEU A 57 17.08 -0.79 -6.04
CA LEU A 57 16.37 0.49 -6.07
C LEU A 57 14.97 0.42 -5.44
N PHE A 58 14.36 -0.77 -5.37
CA PHE A 58 13.10 -0.97 -4.64
C PHE A 58 13.19 -0.61 -3.14
N TRP A 59 14.39 -0.51 -2.55
CA TRP A 59 14.57 0.05 -1.21
C TRP A 59 14.01 1.47 -1.07
N ALA A 60 14.01 2.27 -2.14
CA ALA A 60 13.45 3.62 -2.12
C ALA A 60 11.91 3.65 -2.02
N VAL A 61 11.23 2.59 -2.48
CA VAL A 61 9.76 2.50 -2.43
C VAL A 61 9.27 2.33 -0.99
N ILE A 62 10.04 1.65 -0.14
CA ILE A 62 9.71 1.39 1.27
C ILE A 62 9.52 2.69 2.07
N PRO A 63 10.52 3.58 2.20
CA PRO A 63 10.38 4.83 2.95
C PRO A 63 9.36 5.77 2.29
N ALA A 64 9.26 5.81 0.96
CA ALA A 64 8.22 6.59 0.28
C ALA A 64 6.80 6.14 0.68
N SER A 65 6.58 4.83 0.72
CA SER A 65 5.29 4.24 1.13
C SER A 65 4.97 4.52 2.59
N ILE A 66 5.94 4.36 3.50
CA ILE A 66 5.75 4.63 4.93
C ILE A 66 5.43 6.11 5.16
N LEU A 67 6.21 7.02 4.56
CA LEU A 67 6.03 8.46 4.72
C LEU A 67 4.75 9.00 4.07
N ASN A 68 4.12 8.23 3.17
CA ASN A 68 2.82 8.59 2.58
C ASN A 68 1.63 8.32 3.51
N ILE A 69 1.77 7.47 4.52
CA ILE A 69 0.63 7.09 5.40
C ILE A 69 0.10 8.30 6.17
N ALA A 70 0.99 9.10 6.77
CA ALA A 70 0.62 10.30 7.53
C ALA A 70 -0.12 11.35 6.68
N PRO A 71 0.41 11.85 5.54
CA PRO A 71 -0.29 12.82 4.71
C PRO A 71 -1.57 12.26 4.09
N ALA A 72 -1.64 10.96 3.79
CA ALA A 72 -2.87 10.31 3.31
C ALA A 72 -3.98 10.35 4.38
N ARG A 73 -3.61 10.08 5.63
CA ARG A 73 -4.51 10.16 6.78
C ARG A 73 -5.00 11.59 7.02
N VAL A 74 -4.11 12.58 6.94
CA VAL A 74 -4.47 14.00 7.08
C VAL A 74 -5.44 14.43 5.97
N LEU A 75 -5.21 14.00 4.74
CA LEU A 75 -6.12 14.26 3.61
C LEU A 75 -7.51 13.65 3.82
N GLY A 76 -7.56 12.44 4.38
CA GLY A 76 -8.81 11.73 4.70
C GLY A 76 -9.50 12.17 6.00
N ARG A 77 -8.92 13.10 6.77
CA ARG A 77 -9.48 13.56 8.03
C ARG A 77 -10.69 14.46 7.79
N VAL A 78 -11.88 13.88 7.88
CA VAL A 78 -13.16 14.58 7.76
C VAL A 78 -14.04 14.34 8.98
N LYS A 79 -14.76 15.38 9.43
CA LYS A 79 -15.72 15.30 10.55
C LYS A 79 -17.04 14.69 10.07
N ILE A 80 -17.02 13.42 9.69
CA ILE A 80 -18.25 12.63 9.49
C ILE A 80 -18.61 12.07 10.87
N ARG A 81 -19.88 12.22 11.31
CA ARG A 81 -20.36 11.59 12.55
C ARG A 81 -20.05 10.09 12.43
N ARG A 82 -19.16 9.60 13.29
CA ARG A 82 -18.73 8.19 13.35
C ARG A 82 -19.94 7.34 13.73
N PHE A 83 -20.67 6.86 12.74
CA PHE A 83 -21.88 6.08 12.95
C PHE A 83 -21.48 4.61 13.08
N LEU A 84 -21.63 4.09 14.30
CA LEU A 84 -21.46 2.69 14.71
C LEU A 84 -20.04 2.10 14.57
N PHE A 85 -19.34 2.05 15.72
CA PHE A 85 -18.08 1.34 16.02
C PHE A 85 -16.79 1.90 15.36
N HIS A 86 -15.67 1.79 16.08
CA HIS A 86 -14.39 2.35 15.65
C HIS A 86 -13.85 1.53 14.45
N HIS A 87 -13.47 2.18 13.34
CA HIS A 87 -13.06 1.46 12.11
C HIS A 87 -11.86 0.56 12.34
N TYR A 88 -11.01 0.88 13.33
CA TYR A 88 -9.89 0.01 13.71
C TYR A 88 -10.34 -1.37 14.23
N VAL A 89 -11.53 -1.51 14.85
CA VAL A 89 -12.04 -2.80 15.34
C VAL A 89 -12.43 -3.68 14.16
N TYR A 90 -13.17 -3.14 13.19
CA TYR A 90 -13.47 -3.84 11.95
C TYR A 90 -12.20 -4.15 11.17
N GLY A 91 -11.28 -3.19 11.09
CA GLY A 91 -9.99 -3.36 10.45
C GLY A 91 -9.20 -4.53 11.04
N LEU A 92 -9.10 -4.58 12.37
CA LEU A 92 -8.45 -5.66 13.09
C LEU A 92 -9.15 -7.00 12.85
N PHE A 93 -10.47 -7.04 12.99
CA PHE A 93 -11.26 -8.26 12.78
C PHE A 93 -11.09 -8.83 11.37
N VAL A 94 -11.26 -7.99 10.34
CA VAL A 94 -11.07 -8.40 8.94
C VAL A 94 -9.64 -8.89 8.71
N THR A 95 -8.64 -8.17 9.23
CA THR A 95 -7.23 -8.58 9.09
C THR A 95 -6.98 -9.95 9.73
N LEU A 96 -7.47 -10.19 10.94
CA LEU A 96 -7.29 -11.45 11.66
C LEU A 96 -8.00 -12.61 10.96
N VAL A 97 -9.27 -12.43 10.58
CA VAL A 97 -10.05 -13.47 9.89
C VAL A 97 -9.43 -13.80 8.53
N SER A 98 -9.04 -12.80 7.74
CA SER A 98 -8.39 -13.04 6.45
C SER A 98 -7.02 -13.71 6.60
N THR A 99 -6.22 -13.31 7.60
CA THR A 99 -4.92 -13.95 7.85
C THR A 99 -5.09 -15.40 8.32
N ALA A 100 -6.05 -15.66 9.20
CA ALA A 100 -6.38 -17.01 9.64
C ALA A 100 -6.88 -17.89 8.48
N SER A 101 -7.71 -17.33 7.58
CA SER A 101 -8.13 -17.99 6.33
C SER A 101 -6.95 -18.39 5.46
N VAL A 102 -5.98 -17.50 5.24
CA VAL A 102 -4.75 -17.79 4.46
C VAL A 102 -3.99 -18.95 5.09
N HIS A 103 -3.75 -18.92 6.40
CA HIS A 103 -3.01 -19.98 7.10
C HIS A 103 -3.76 -21.32 7.06
N LEU A 104 -5.08 -21.32 7.24
CA LEU A 104 -5.90 -22.53 7.17
C LEU A 104 -5.89 -23.12 5.75
N SER A 105 -6.01 -22.27 4.73
CA SER A 105 -5.92 -22.65 3.31
C SER A 105 -4.56 -23.26 2.94
N MET A 106 -3.48 -22.83 3.60
CA MET A 106 -2.14 -23.39 3.41
C MET A 106 -1.92 -24.69 4.20
N ALA A 107 -2.56 -24.85 5.35
CA ALA A 107 -2.39 -26.00 6.24
C ALA A 107 -3.13 -27.27 5.77
N ILE A 108 -4.18 -27.15 4.94
CA ILE A 108 -4.96 -28.30 4.47
C ILE A 108 -4.29 -28.95 3.24
N PRO A 109 -3.94 -30.26 3.29
CA PRO A 109 -3.39 -30.99 2.16
C PRO A 109 -4.33 -30.94 0.94
N SER A 110 -3.76 -30.78 -0.26
CA SER A 110 -4.50 -30.61 -1.52
C SER A 110 -5.47 -31.76 -1.84
N SER A 111 -5.26 -32.94 -1.27
CA SER A 111 -6.05 -34.15 -1.50
C SER A 111 -7.34 -34.28 -0.68
N GLN A 112 -7.59 -33.41 0.30
CA GLN A 112 -8.67 -33.61 1.30
C GLN A 112 -9.75 -32.51 1.33
N SER A 113 -9.68 -31.52 0.43
CA SER A 113 -10.62 -30.39 0.42
C SER A 113 -11.52 -30.39 -0.81
N PRO A 114 -12.84 -30.67 -0.67
CA PRO A 114 -13.82 -30.50 -1.75
C PRO A 114 -13.87 -29.06 -2.29
N LEU A 115 -13.52 -28.09 -1.44
CA LEU A 115 -13.42 -26.68 -1.80
C LEU A 115 -12.26 -26.44 -2.78
N ARG A 116 -11.08 -27.04 -2.62
CA ARG A 116 -9.97 -26.84 -3.57
C ARG A 116 -10.21 -27.43 -4.97
N LEU A 117 -11.07 -28.45 -5.09
CA LEU A 117 -11.46 -29.05 -6.38
C LEU A 117 -12.34 -28.09 -7.21
N SER A 118 -13.27 -27.38 -6.56
CA SER A 118 -14.12 -26.37 -7.20
C SER A 118 -13.36 -25.07 -7.52
N TYR A 119 -12.33 -24.75 -6.72
CA TYR A 119 -11.47 -23.58 -6.92
C TYR A 119 -10.31 -23.82 -7.89
N GLY A 120 -10.19 -24.96 -8.58
CA GLY A 120 -9.08 -25.25 -9.50
C GLY A 120 -8.80 -24.17 -10.56
N ARG A 121 -9.83 -23.42 -11.00
CA ARG A 121 -9.72 -22.25 -11.88
C ARG A 121 -9.56 -20.90 -11.15
N LEU A 122 -10.02 -20.79 -9.91
CA LEU A 122 -9.99 -19.58 -9.07
C LEU A 122 -8.80 -19.53 -8.09
N ASN A 123 -8.03 -20.61 -7.95
CA ASN A 123 -6.87 -20.74 -7.07
C ASN A 123 -5.79 -19.67 -7.35
N GLY A 124 -5.73 -19.16 -8.59
CA GLY A 124 -4.87 -18.03 -8.93
C GLY A 124 -5.33 -16.69 -8.35
N LEU A 125 -6.63 -16.51 -8.06
CA LEU A 125 -7.23 -15.26 -7.56
C LEU A 125 -7.35 -15.20 -6.04
N THR A 126 -7.56 -16.34 -5.38
CA THR A 126 -7.70 -16.44 -3.91
C THR A 126 -6.63 -15.66 -3.13
N PRO A 127 -5.31 -15.82 -3.40
CA PRO A 127 -4.30 -15.08 -2.64
C PRO A 127 -4.41 -13.56 -2.84
N TYR A 128 -4.86 -13.08 -4.00
CA TYR A 128 -5.06 -11.65 -4.27
C TYR A 128 -6.27 -11.09 -3.51
N VAL A 129 -7.37 -11.84 -3.46
CA VAL A 129 -8.57 -11.46 -2.72
C VAL A 129 -8.30 -11.43 -1.22
N GLU A 130 -7.64 -12.45 -0.68
CA GLU A 130 -7.27 -12.50 0.75
C GLU A 130 -6.31 -11.36 1.10
N THR A 131 -5.31 -11.11 0.25
CA THR A 131 -4.37 -10.00 0.41
C THR A 131 -5.07 -8.64 0.36
N PHE A 132 -6.06 -8.46 -0.51
CA PHE A 132 -6.88 -7.26 -0.58
C PHE A 132 -7.61 -7.01 0.76
N PHE A 133 -8.22 -8.04 1.35
CA PHE A 133 -8.90 -7.89 2.64
C PHE A 133 -7.92 -7.63 3.80
N ILE A 134 -6.74 -8.27 3.80
CA ILE A 134 -5.69 -7.99 4.79
C ILE A 134 -5.25 -6.53 4.71
N TYR A 135 -4.93 -6.02 3.52
CA TYR A 135 -4.51 -4.63 3.36
C TYR A 135 -5.66 -3.64 3.62
N GLY A 136 -6.90 -4.02 3.29
CA GLY A 136 -8.09 -3.24 3.59
C GLY A 136 -8.30 -3.12 5.10
N GLY A 137 -8.17 -4.23 5.83
CA GLY A 137 -8.26 -4.25 7.28
C GLY A 137 -7.16 -3.42 7.95
N LEU A 138 -5.91 -3.58 7.51
CA LEU A 138 -4.78 -2.77 7.98
C LEU A 138 -4.97 -1.28 7.68
N THR A 139 -5.54 -0.93 6.53
CA THR A 139 -5.85 0.46 6.17
C THR A 139 -6.81 1.10 7.16
N LEU A 140 -7.90 0.40 7.51
CA LEU A 140 -8.86 0.88 8.51
C LEU A 140 -8.23 1.02 9.90
N LEU A 141 -7.33 0.09 10.26
CA LEU A 141 -6.59 0.16 11.52
C LEU A 141 -5.63 1.36 11.56
N LEU A 142 -4.90 1.61 10.47
CA LEU A 142 -3.96 2.74 10.37
C LEU A 142 -4.68 4.10 10.35
N ASP A 143 -5.85 4.18 9.73
CA ASP A 143 -6.65 5.41 9.67
C ASP A 143 -7.13 5.86 11.06
N ASP A 144 -7.49 4.92 11.94
CA ASP A 144 -7.96 5.17 13.31
C ASP A 144 -6.91 4.81 14.38
N ILE A 145 -5.62 4.66 14.03
CA ILE A 145 -4.57 4.16 14.94
C ILE A 145 -4.40 4.99 16.24
N SER A 146 -4.63 6.31 16.17
CA SER A 146 -4.54 7.19 17.36
C SER A 146 -5.60 6.91 18.41
N ASP A 147 -6.67 6.21 18.03
CA ASP A 147 -7.85 6.02 18.87
C ASP A 147 -7.84 4.64 19.54
N ILE A 148 -6.84 3.80 19.22
CA ILE A 148 -6.66 2.45 19.80
C ILE A 148 -6.36 2.54 21.30
N SER A 149 -5.42 3.41 21.70
CA SER A 149 -5.08 3.59 23.12
C SER A 149 -4.38 4.93 23.40
N PRO A 150 -4.45 5.43 24.65
CA PRO A 150 -3.70 6.62 25.06
C PRO A 150 -2.18 6.47 24.88
N ARG A 151 -1.64 5.26 25.07
CA ARG A 151 -0.21 4.96 24.88
C ARG A 151 0.19 5.11 23.41
N VAL A 152 -0.61 4.55 22.50
CA VAL A 152 -0.39 4.70 21.04
C VAL A 152 -0.49 6.17 20.63
N LYS A 153 -1.48 6.89 21.14
CA LYS A 153 -1.62 8.34 20.90
C LYS A 153 -0.39 9.13 21.36
N SER A 154 0.13 8.85 22.56
CA SER A 154 1.33 9.51 23.07
C SER A 154 2.57 9.16 22.24
N PHE A 155 2.72 7.90 21.82
CA PHE A 155 3.81 7.47 20.96
C PHE A 155 3.78 8.15 19.59
N LEU A 156 2.59 8.25 18.97
CA LEU A 156 2.43 8.96 17.69
C LEU A 156 2.72 10.45 17.82
N ARG A 157 2.37 11.08 18.94
CA ARG A 157 2.73 12.48 19.22
C ARG A 157 4.24 12.65 19.32
N TRP A 158 4.92 11.77 20.05
CA TRP A 158 6.38 11.75 20.15
C TRP A 158 7.06 11.55 18.79
N LEU A 159 6.52 10.65 17.94
CA LEU A 159 6.99 10.51 16.56
C LEU A 159 6.77 11.80 15.74
N GLY A 160 5.64 12.47 15.94
CA GLY A 160 5.35 13.77 15.33
C GLY A 160 6.38 14.84 15.73
N GLU A 161 6.71 14.95 17.02
CA GLU A 161 7.72 15.88 17.54
C GLU A 161 9.11 15.62 16.95
N ILE A 162 9.50 14.35 16.80
CA ILE A 162 10.74 13.97 16.11
C ILE A 162 10.68 14.39 14.65
N ALA A 163 9.55 14.13 13.99
CA ALA A 163 9.38 14.42 12.58
C ALA A 163 9.44 15.95 12.32
N GLU A 164 8.91 16.77 13.23
CA GLU A 164 9.06 18.23 13.21
C GLU A 164 10.52 18.66 13.38
N ARG A 165 11.25 18.06 14.33
CA ARG A 165 12.68 18.34 14.55
C ARG A 165 13.53 18.01 13.32
N PHE A 166 13.22 16.91 12.65
CA PHE A 166 13.91 16.44 11.43
C PHE A 166 13.13 16.75 10.14
N CYS A 167 12.33 17.81 10.15
CA CYS A 167 11.42 18.16 9.05
C CYS A 167 12.14 18.27 7.69
N LYS A 168 13.24 19.01 7.63
CA LYS A 168 14.01 19.23 6.39
C LYS A 168 14.60 17.92 5.82
N PRO A 169 15.38 17.12 6.57
CA PRO A 169 15.95 15.88 6.03
C PRO A 169 14.88 14.83 5.72
N ILE A 170 13.82 14.71 6.54
CA ILE A 170 12.70 13.78 6.23
C ILE A 170 12.02 14.19 4.93
N ARG A 171 11.76 15.47 4.73
CA ARG A 171 11.14 15.98 3.49
C ARG A 171 12.02 15.74 2.26
N ALA A 172 13.33 15.97 2.38
CA ALA A 172 14.29 15.71 1.31
C ALA A 172 14.35 14.21 0.96
N SER A 173 14.47 13.35 1.99
CA SER A 173 14.45 11.90 1.82
C SER A 173 13.14 11.42 1.18
N HIS A 174 11.99 11.95 1.63
CA HIS A 174 10.68 11.63 1.06
C HIS A 174 10.59 12.00 -0.41
N ALA A 175 11.07 13.19 -0.80
CA ALA A 175 11.08 13.64 -2.18
C ALA A 175 11.99 12.76 -3.06
N LEU A 176 13.21 12.46 -2.60
CA LEU A 176 14.15 11.60 -3.33
C LEU A 176 13.60 10.18 -3.52
N CYS A 177 13.06 9.59 -2.46
CA CYS A 177 12.44 8.27 -2.50
C CYS A 177 11.20 8.24 -3.41
N SER A 178 10.44 9.33 -3.43
CA SER A 178 9.28 9.50 -4.32
C SER A 178 9.69 9.60 -5.79
N LEU A 179 10.75 10.36 -6.11
CA LEU A 179 11.31 10.44 -7.46
C LEU A 179 11.85 9.09 -7.93
N ALA A 180 12.60 8.39 -7.07
CA ALA A 180 13.07 7.04 -7.35
C ALA A 180 11.90 6.07 -7.59
N SER A 181 10.81 6.18 -6.81
CA SER A 181 9.60 5.37 -7.03
C SER A 181 8.97 5.63 -8.40
N ILE A 182 8.90 6.90 -8.84
CA ILE A 182 8.41 7.24 -10.19
C ILE A 182 9.31 6.59 -11.25
N TYR A 183 10.63 6.70 -11.12
CA TYR A 183 11.57 6.06 -12.04
C TYR A 183 11.40 4.53 -12.10
N ILE A 184 11.24 3.88 -10.94
CA ILE A 184 10.98 2.43 -10.86
C ILE A 184 9.67 2.08 -11.58
N SER A 185 8.59 2.81 -11.31
CA SER A 185 7.30 2.58 -11.96
C SER A 185 7.39 2.72 -13.50
N LEU A 186 8.04 3.78 -13.99
CA LEU A 186 8.25 3.97 -15.43
C LEU A 186 9.09 2.84 -16.04
N SER A 187 10.11 2.36 -15.32
CA SER A 187 10.94 1.24 -15.75
C SER A 187 10.14 -0.07 -15.86
N ILE A 188 9.27 -0.33 -14.89
CA ILE A 188 8.34 -1.48 -14.93
C ILE A 188 7.39 -1.33 -16.12
N GLY A 189 6.85 -0.14 -16.38
CA GLY A 189 5.96 0.13 -17.50
C GLY A 189 6.64 -0.12 -18.86
N LEU A 190 7.85 0.41 -19.06
CA LEU A 190 8.63 0.16 -20.28
C LEU A 190 8.95 -1.33 -20.47
N TRP A 191 9.35 -2.00 -19.38
CA TRP A 191 9.60 -3.44 -19.40
C TRP A 191 8.32 -4.23 -19.74
N PHE A 192 7.18 -3.85 -19.16
CA PHE A 192 5.89 -4.49 -19.39
C PHE A 192 5.44 -4.34 -20.84
N CYS A 193 5.51 -3.13 -21.40
CA CYS A 193 5.16 -2.89 -22.80
C CYS A 193 6.02 -3.70 -23.77
N ARG A 194 7.31 -3.90 -23.47
CA ARG A 194 8.19 -4.70 -24.33
C ARG A 194 7.95 -6.20 -24.22
N ASN A 195 7.71 -6.71 -23.01
CA ASN A 195 7.75 -8.16 -22.75
C ASN A 195 6.38 -8.82 -22.62
N ARG A 196 5.32 -8.08 -22.27
CA ARG A 196 4.03 -8.65 -21.83
C ARG A 196 2.79 -7.94 -22.39
N TRP A 197 2.95 -7.02 -23.33
CA TRP A 197 1.83 -6.27 -23.92
C TRP A 197 0.75 -7.14 -24.57
N VAL A 198 1.16 -8.27 -25.18
CA VAL A 198 0.25 -9.18 -25.90
C VAL A 198 -0.61 -10.01 -24.93
N ASP A 199 -0.15 -10.23 -23.69
CA ASP A 199 -0.82 -11.08 -22.68
C ASP A 199 -1.63 -10.26 -21.66
N LEU A 200 -2.17 -9.11 -22.06
CA LEU A 200 -2.79 -8.13 -21.16
C LEU A 200 -3.85 -8.75 -20.23
N TRP A 201 -4.59 -9.75 -20.71
CA TRP A 201 -5.69 -10.39 -19.98
C TRP A 201 -5.25 -11.47 -18.98
N SER A 202 -3.95 -11.79 -18.89
CA SER A 202 -3.44 -12.75 -17.90
C SER A 202 -3.39 -12.13 -16.50
N LEU A 203 -3.66 -12.93 -15.46
CA LEU A 203 -3.56 -12.49 -14.06
C LEU A 203 -2.15 -11.99 -13.71
N ASP A 204 -1.13 -12.61 -14.29
CA ASP A 204 0.25 -12.17 -14.13
C ASP A 204 0.47 -10.77 -14.72
N ALA A 205 -0.04 -10.50 -15.92
CA ALA A 205 0.06 -9.17 -16.53
C ALA A 205 -0.65 -8.11 -15.69
N MET A 206 -1.84 -8.42 -15.16
CA MET A 206 -2.58 -7.54 -14.24
C MET A 206 -1.79 -7.23 -12.97
N SER A 207 -1.04 -8.20 -12.42
CA SER A 207 -0.21 -7.98 -11.24
C SER A 207 0.90 -6.95 -11.48
N TYR A 208 1.51 -6.93 -12.67
CA TYR A 208 2.50 -5.92 -13.05
C TYR A 208 1.87 -4.54 -13.24
N ILE A 209 0.65 -4.47 -13.78
CA ILE A 209 -0.09 -3.21 -13.90
C ILE A 209 -0.41 -2.64 -12.52
N VAL A 210 -0.90 -3.47 -11.59
CA VAL A 210 -1.17 -3.06 -10.21
C VAL A 210 0.12 -2.60 -9.53
N LEU A 211 1.21 -3.36 -9.65
CA LEU A 211 2.53 -2.99 -9.13
C LEU A 211 2.98 -1.61 -9.66
N MET A 212 2.99 -1.45 -10.98
CA MET A 212 3.40 -0.22 -11.66
C MET A 212 2.54 0.96 -11.21
N ALA A 213 1.22 0.83 -11.27
CA ALA A 213 0.28 1.88 -10.92
C ALA A 213 0.39 2.25 -9.44
N SER A 214 0.53 1.27 -8.54
CA SER A 214 0.65 1.53 -7.12
C SER A 214 1.93 2.27 -6.77
N ILE A 215 3.08 1.86 -7.34
CA ILE A 215 4.34 2.57 -7.14
C ILE A 215 4.28 3.98 -7.75
N LEU A 216 3.61 4.15 -8.90
CA LEU A 216 3.41 5.47 -9.51
C LEU A 216 2.62 6.40 -8.60
N VAL A 217 1.47 5.93 -8.08
CA VAL A 217 0.63 6.69 -7.15
C VAL A 217 1.42 7.03 -5.89
N THR A 218 2.20 6.09 -5.34
CA THR A 218 3.09 6.31 -4.20
C THR A 218 4.12 7.41 -4.49
N GLY A 219 4.76 7.36 -5.64
CA GLY A 219 5.75 8.37 -6.06
C GLY A 219 5.13 9.75 -6.28
N ILE A 220 4.03 9.85 -7.03
CA ILE A 220 3.35 11.13 -7.31
C ILE A 220 2.79 11.74 -6.03
N PHE A 221 2.12 10.94 -5.21
CA PHE A 221 1.54 11.41 -3.96
C PHE A 221 2.63 11.84 -2.96
N GLY A 222 3.70 11.06 -2.83
CA GLY A 222 4.82 11.38 -1.96
C GLY A 222 5.59 12.63 -2.38
N LEU A 223 5.78 12.83 -3.69
CA LEU A 223 6.38 14.06 -4.21
C LEU A 223 5.50 15.28 -3.90
N ARG A 224 4.19 15.16 -4.09
CA ARG A 224 3.25 16.23 -3.72
C ARG A 224 3.24 16.49 -2.22
N ALA A 225 3.25 15.44 -1.40
CA ALA A 225 3.19 15.56 0.05
C ALA A 225 4.47 16.18 0.65
N SER A 226 5.63 15.81 0.11
CA SER A 226 6.93 16.38 0.49
C SER A 226 7.06 17.84 0.07
N LEU A 227 6.66 18.21 -1.17
CA LEU A 227 6.72 19.60 -1.63
C LEU A 227 5.78 20.53 -0.86
N LYS A 228 4.58 20.06 -0.49
CA LYS A 228 3.60 20.86 0.27
C LYS A 228 3.89 20.94 1.78
N GLY A 229 4.87 20.20 2.29
CA GLY A 229 5.16 20.12 3.73
C GLY A 229 4.08 19.40 4.55
N THR A 230 3.08 18.80 3.91
CA THR A 230 1.97 18.08 4.55
C THR A 230 2.37 16.75 5.20
N ALA A 231 3.60 16.28 4.98
CA ALA A 231 4.11 15.03 5.55
C ALA A 231 4.22 15.05 7.10
N LEU A 232 4.08 16.22 7.74
CA LEU A 232 4.51 16.42 9.13
C LEU A 232 3.46 17.03 10.07
N SER A 233 2.29 17.47 9.59
CA SER A 233 1.23 18.00 10.45
C SER A 233 0.30 16.87 10.91
N VAL A 234 0.70 16.11 11.93
CA VAL A 234 -0.15 15.05 12.55
C VAL A 234 -1.17 15.66 13.51
#